data_AF-W2JBB3-F1
#
_entry.id   AF-W2JBB3-F1
#
_cell.length_a   1.000
_cell.length_b   1.000
_cell.length_c   1.000
_cell.angle_alpha   90.00
_cell.angle_beta   90.00
_cell.angle_gamma   90.00
#
_symmetry.space_group_name_H-M   'P 1'
#
loop_
_entity.id
_entity.type
_entity.pdbx_description
1 polymer ?
#
loop_
_entity_poly.entity_id
_entity_poly.type
_entity_poly.pdbx_seq_one_letter_code
_entity_poly.pdbx_strand_id
1 'polypeptide(L)'
;MNNTIPAFFKPKVHGVIFDMDGTLLDTEEPSRLVIDAIMREFGKEFTMTMHKTTLGRPPADWTRMAITAAGLSEEIITPEELFKKWEKSMRDMSDRVEELPGGVEVLTALHERGIPIALATSNSRSVVEAKIKHHPKLFSFFSTI
;
A
#
# COMPACT_ATOMS: atom_id res chain seq x y z
N MET A 1 -12.52 -50.58 -5.81
CA MET A 1 -11.68 -49.85 -4.83
C MET A 1 -12.17 -48.42 -4.83
N ASN A 2 -12.81 -47.97 -3.74
CA ASN A 2 -13.34 -46.60 -3.64
C ASN A 2 -12.21 -45.65 -3.25
N ASN A 3 -11.82 -44.79 -4.18
CA ASN A 3 -10.81 -43.75 -3.94
C ASN A 3 -11.51 -42.52 -3.35
N THR A 4 -11.74 -42.51 -2.04
CA THR A 4 -12.21 -41.31 -1.33
C THR A 4 -11.05 -40.34 -1.15
N ILE A 5 -11.09 -39.24 -1.90
CA ILE A 5 -10.22 -38.07 -1.69
C ILE A 5 -10.48 -37.56 -0.26
N PRO A 6 -9.46 -37.33 0.58
CA PRO A 6 -9.68 -36.78 1.91
C PRO A 6 -10.36 -35.42 1.78
N ALA A 7 -11.48 -35.23 2.47
CA ALA A 7 -12.09 -33.91 2.57
C ALA A 7 -11.10 -32.96 3.23
N PHE A 8 -10.54 -32.02 2.46
CA PHE A 8 -9.69 -30.97 3.00
C PHE A 8 -10.51 -30.20 4.03
N PHE A 9 -10.10 -30.27 5.30
CA PHE A 9 -10.68 -29.48 6.37
C PHE A 9 -10.46 -28.01 6.02
N LYS A 10 -11.53 -27.28 5.71
CA LYS A 10 -11.43 -25.84 5.53
C LYS A 10 -11.26 -25.22 6.92
N PRO A 11 -10.11 -24.57 7.20
CA PRO A 11 -9.90 -23.96 8.50
C PRO A 11 -10.95 -22.85 8.72
N LYS A 12 -11.44 -22.75 9.96
CA LYS A 12 -12.32 -21.65 10.35
C LYS A 12 -11.51 -20.35 10.38
N VAL A 13 -11.94 -19.36 9.61
CA VAL A 13 -11.37 -18.01 9.63
C VAL A 13 -11.89 -17.27 10.86
N HIS A 14 -10.97 -16.76 11.69
CA HIS A 14 -11.30 -16.03 12.92
C HIS A 14 -11.11 -14.52 12.81
N GLY A 15 -10.47 -14.05 11.74
CA GLY A 15 -10.21 -12.65 11.46
C GLY A 15 -9.43 -12.49 10.16
N VAL A 16 -9.43 -11.27 9.62
CA VAL A 16 -8.68 -10.92 8.40
C VAL A 16 -7.91 -9.64 8.63
N ILE A 17 -6.65 -9.61 8.20
CA ILE A 17 -5.82 -8.41 8.17
C ILE A 17 -5.61 -8.03 6.71
N PHE A 18 -6.01 -6.82 6.34
CA PHE A 18 -5.79 -6.28 5.00
C PHE A 18 -4.57 -5.37 5.00
N ASP A 19 -3.80 -5.43 3.92
CA ASP A 19 -2.95 -4.30 3.55
C ASP A 19 -3.81 -3.18 2.95
N MET A 20 -3.27 -1.96 2.85
CA MET A 20 -3.99 -0.79 2.34
C MET A 20 -3.63 -0.46 0.88
N ASP A 21 -2.35 -0.19 0.62
CA ASP A 21 -1.87 0.39 -0.63
C ASP A 21 -1.67 -0.69 -1.70
N GLY A 22 -2.33 -0.56 -2.85
CA GLY A 22 -2.33 -1.60 -3.89
C GLY A 22 -3.21 -2.81 -3.57
N THR A 23 -3.84 -2.83 -2.38
CA THR A 23 -4.79 -3.88 -1.96
C THR A 23 -6.22 -3.35 -1.88
N LEU A 24 -6.42 -2.23 -1.18
CA LEU A 24 -7.73 -1.60 -1.00
C LEU A 24 -7.83 -0.23 -1.67
N LEU A 25 -6.70 0.47 -1.80
CA LEU A 25 -6.60 1.79 -2.42
C LEU A 25 -5.62 1.76 -3.60
N ASP A 26 -6.01 2.35 -4.73
CA ASP A 26 -5.21 2.44 -5.94
C ASP A 26 -4.11 3.50 -5.78
N THR A 27 -2.96 3.06 -5.32
CA THR A 27 -1.85 3.93 -4.88
C THR A 27 -0.53 3.58 -5.53
N GLU A 28 -0.44 2.47 -6.27
CA GLU A 28 0.82 2.05 -6.87
C GLU A 28 1.29 3.03 -7.95
N GLU A 29 0.41 3.37 -8.89
CA GLU A 29 0.73 4.31 -9.96
C GLU A 29 0.94 5.74 -9.44
N PRO A 30 0.09 6.30 -8.55
CA PRO A 30 0.37 7.58 -7.89
C PRO A 30 1.73 7.60 -7.15
N SER A 31 2.04 6.54 -6.39
CA SER A 31 3.31 6.41 -5.66
C SER A 31 4.50 6.41 -6.62
N ARG A 32 4.41 5.65 -7.72
CA ARG A 32 5.43 5.65 -8.76
C ARG A 32 5.61 7.04 -9.37
N LEU A 33 4.53 7.73 -9.72
CA LEU A 33 4.59 9.06 -10.33
C LEU A 33 5.23 10.10 -9.40
N VAL A 34 4.98 10.01 -8.09
CA VAL A 34 5.67 10.83 -7.08
C VAL A 34 7.17 10.57 -7.09
N ILE A 35 7.57 9.29 -7.06
CA ILE A 35 8.99 8.94 -7.07
C ILE A 35 9.64 9.40 -8.39
N ASP A 36 8.99 9.18 -9.54
CA ASP A 36 9.48 9.64 -10.85
C ASP A 36 9.66 11.16 -10.88
N ALA A 37 8.70 11.93 -10.36
CA ALA A 37 8.80 13.38 -10.28
C ALA A 37 10.03 13.83 -9.46
N ILE A 38 10.30 13.16 -8.33
CA ILE A 38 11.49 13.43 -7.51
C ILE A 38 12.77 13.05 -8.26
N MET A 39 12.80 11.89 -8.93
CA MET A 39 13.98 11.43 -9.67
C MET A 39 14.30 12.32 -10.89
N ARG A 40 13.28 12.92 -11.51
CA ARG A 40 13.43 13.86 -12.63
C ARG A 40 14.15 15.15 -12.24
N GLU A 41 14.11 15.55 -10.97
CA GLU A 41 14.93 16.66 -10.46
C GLU A 41 16.43 16.43 -10.67
N PHE A 42 16.85 15.16 -10.80
CA PHE A 42 18.23 14.73 -11.02
C PHE A 42 18.49 14.20 -12.44
N GLY A 43 17.56 14.44 -13.38
CA GLY A 43 17.67 13.94 -14.75
C GLY A 43 17.53 12.42 -14.88
N LYS A 44 16.89 11.77 -13.90
CA LYS A 44 16.60 10.33 -13.93
C LYS A 44 15.11 10.07 -14.13
N GLU A 45 14.79 8.85 -14.56
CA GLU A 45 13.42 8.37 -14.68
C GLU A 45 13.20 7.18 -13.76
N PHE A 46 12.00 7.07 -13.21
CA PHE A 46 11.57 5.98 -12.36
C PHE A 46 10.40 5.22 -12.99
N THR A 47 10.73 4.05 -13.55
CA THR A 47 9.78 3.24 -14.30
C THR A 47 8.92 2.36 -13.39
N MET A 48 7.81 1.86 -13.92
CA MET A 48 6.96 0.90 -13.18
C MET A 48 7.71 -0.40 -12.85
N THR A 49 8.61 -0.83 -13.73
CA THR A 49 9.47 -2.00 -13.45
C THR A 49 10.35 -1.78 -12.23
N MET A 50 10.90 -0.57 -12.06
CA MET A 50 11.69 -0.22 -10.87
C MET A 50 10.81 -0.16 -9.63
N HIS A 51 9.64 0.49 -9.71
CA HIS A 51 8.70 0.61 -8.60
C HIS A 51 8.21 -0.75 -8.07
N LYS A 52 7.95 -1.72 -8.96
CA LYS A 52 7.58 -3.08 -8.55
C LYS A 52 8.63 -3.77 -7.68
N THR A 53 9.91 -3.38 -7.78
CA THR A 53 10.95 -3.94 -6.89
C THR A 53 10.86 -3.40 -5.46
N THR A 54 10.22 -2.24 -5.27
CA THR A 54 10.16 -1.53 -4.00
C THR A 54 8.88 -1.82 -3.20
N LEU A 55 7.87 -2.47 -3.81
CA LEU A 55 6.58 -2.76 -3.17
C LEU A 55 6.72 -3.69 -1.95
N GLY A 56 5.91 -3.41 -0.92
CA GLY A 56 5.88 -4.19 0.33
C GLY A 56 7.16 -4.11 1.18
N ARG A 57 8.09 -3.21 0.85
CA ARG A 57 9.34 -3.01 1.59
C ARG A 57 9.22 -1.90 2.63
N PRO A 58 9.91 -2.00 3.78
CA PRO A 58 9.98 -0.91 4.75
C PRO A 58 10.56 0.38 4.13
N PRO A 59 10.21 1.57 4.67
CA PRO A 59 10.72 2.87 4.20
C PRO A 59 12.22 2.94 3.93
N ALA A 60 13.04 2.45 4.84
CA ALA A 60 14.50 2.48 4.71
C ALA A 60 15.02 1.60 3.56
N ASP A 61 14.34 0.51 3.24
CA ASP A 61 14.76 -0.43 2.19
C ASP A 61 14.31 0.07 0.83
N TRP A 62 13.03 0.42 0.71
CA TRP A 62 12.44 0.80 -0.58
C TRP A 62 13.08 2.06 -1.15
N THR A 63 13.42 3.02 -0.30
CA THR A 63 14.08 4.27 -0.71
C THR A 63 15.50 4.04 -1.23
N ARG A 64 16.31 3.22 -0.54
CA ARG A 64 17.64 2.82 -1.03
C ARG A 64 17.55 2.08 -2.36
N MET A 65 16.58 1.17 -2.48
CA MET A 65 16.33 0.45 -3.73
C MET A 65 15.93 1.40 -4.86
N ALA A 66 15.06 2.37 -4.59
CA ALA A 66 14.63 3.36 -5.58
C ALA A 66 15.79 4.24 -6.07
N ILE A 67 16.62 4.73 -5.14
CA ILE A 67 17.84 5.51 -5.43
C ILE A 67 18.78 4.70 -6.33
N THR A 68 19.06 3.46 -5.93
CA THR A 68 19.94 2.55 -6.67
C THR A 68 19.39 2.23 -8.06
N ALA A 69 18.08 1.95 -8.16
CA ALA A 69 17.42 1.61 -9.42
C ALA A 69 17.40 2.79 -10.41
N ALA A 70 17.30 4.02 -9.91
CA ALA A 70 17.42 5.25 -10.72
C ALA A 70 18.87 5.56 -11.13
N GLY A 71 19.85 4.79 -10.66
CA GLY A 71 21.27 5.04 -10.89
C GLY A 71 21.78 6.29 -10.19
N LEU A 72 21.23 6.59 -9.00
CA LEU A 72 21.69 7.64 -8.09
C LEU A 72 22.45 7.03 -6.90
N SER A 73 23.13 7.87 -6.13
CA SER A 73 23.78 7.52 -4.86
C SER A 73 23.15 8.28 -3.70
N GLU A 74 23.37 7.81 -2.47
CA GLU A 74 22.90 8.48 -1.25
C GLU A 74 23.58 9.86 -1.02
N GLU A 75 24.64 10.19 -1.77
CA GLU A 75 25.26 11.53 -1.77
C GLU A 75 24.41 12.58 -2.51
N ILE A 76 23.54 12.15 -3.43
CA ILE A 76 22.67 13.03 -4.22
C ILE A 76 21.35 13.27 -3.51
N ILE A 77 20.76 12.20 -2.98
CA ILE A 77 19.53 12.24 -2.19
C ILE A 77 19.57 11.10 -1.19
N THR A 78 19.40 11.43 0.09
CA THR A 78 19.39 10.40 1.14
C THR A 78 18.06 9.64 1.16
N PRO A 79 18.04 8.38 1.65
CA PRO A 79 16.81 7.62 1.89
C PRO A 79 15.74 8.41 2.68
N GLU A 80 16.18 9.15 3.70
CA GLU A 80 15.29 9.96 4.55
C GLU A 80 14.68 11.15 3.79
N GLU A 81 15.47 11.85 2.98
CA GLU A 81 14.97 12.96 2.15
C GLU A 81 13.98 12.48 1.10
N LEU A 82 14.28 11.38 0.41
CA LEU A 82 13.36 10.76 -0.54
C LEU A 82 12.04 10.38 0.15
N PHE A 83 12.11 9.72 1.31
CA PHE A 83 10.91 9.35 2.07
C PHE A 83 10.09 10.58 2.47
N LYS A 84 10.72 11.65 2.99
CA LYS A 84 10.02 12.87 3.40
C LYS A 84 9.33 13.56 2.23
N LYS A 85 10.01 13.68 1.08
CA LYS A 85 9.41 14.24 -0.14
C LYS A 85 8.22 13.40 -0.60
N TRP A 86 8.41 12.09 -0.68
CA TRP A 86 7.37 11.15 -1.07
C TRP A 86 6.17 11.20 -0.12
N GLU A 87 6.39 11.15 1.19
CA GLU A 87 5.32 11.14 2.20
C GLU A 87 4.48 12.42 2.13
N LYS A 88 5.14 13.58 1.98
CA LYS A 88 4.44 14.85 1.77
C LYS A 88 3.57 14.80 0.52
N SER A 89 4.12 14.40 -0.62
CA SER A 89 3.36 14.33 -1.87
C SER A 89 2.19 13.35 -1.79
N MET A 90 2.40 12.16 -1.21
CA MET A 90 1.33 11.16 -1.03
C MET A 90 0.22 11.64 -0.11
N ARG A 91 0.56 12.33 0.98
CA ARG A 91 -0.41 12.97 1.87
C ARG A 91 -1.22 14.04 1.14
N ASP A 92 -0.55 14.92 0.40
CA ASP A 92 -1.17 16.04 -0.32
C ASP A 92 -2.10 15.59 -1.45
N MET A 93 -1.95 14.36 -1.96
CA MET A 93 -2.83 13.77 -2.99
C MET A 93 -3.82 12.73 -2.46
N SER A 94 -3.99 12.61 -1.14
CA SER A 94 -4.88 11.60 -0.54
C SER A 94 -6.33 11.74 -1.01
N ASP A 95 -6.73 12.92 -1.50
CA ASP A 95 -8.05 13.22 -2.06
C ASP A 95 -8.26 12.69 -3.50
N ARG A 96 -7.18 12.25 -4.16
CA ARG A 96 -7.17 11.72 -5.53
C ARG A 96 -6.91 10.22 -5.60
N VAL A 97 -6.69 9.59 -4.45
CA VAL A 97 -6.55 8.13 -4.35
C VAL A 97 -7.95 7.53 -4.46
N GLU A 98 -8.09 6.51 -5.29
CA GLU A 98 -9.36 5.82 -5.52
C GLU A 98 -9.40 4.47 -4.78
N GLU A 99 -10.60 3.99 -4.50
CA GLU A 99 -10.79 2.63 -3.95
C GLU A 99 -10.60 1.59 -5.05
N LEU A 100 -9.91 0.48 -4.75
CA LEU A 100 -9.78 -0.62 -5.69
C LEU A 100 -11.10 -1.41 -5.80
N PRO A 101 -11.52 -1.81 -7.02
CA PRO A 101 -12.77 -2.56 -7.21
C PRO A 101 -12.81 -3.85 -6.39
N GLY A 102 -13.94 -4.12 -5.74
CA GLY A 102 -14.13 -5.32 -4.92
C GLY A 102 -13.69 -5.17 -3.45
N GLY A 103 -12.95 -4.12 -3.09
CA GLY A 103 -12.46 -3.91 -1.73
C GLY A 103 -13.61 -3.77 -0.72
N VAL A 104 -14.52 -2.83 -0.96
CA VAL A 104 -15.68 -2.58 -0.09
C VAL A 104 -16.63 -3.78 -0.05
N GLU A 105 -16.80 -4.48 -1.18
CA GLU A 105 -17.63 -5.68 -1.28
C GLU A 105 -17.10 -6.81 -0.40
N VAL A 106 -15.79 -7.06 -0.43
CA VAL A 106 -15.15 -8.06 0.42
C VAL A 106 -15.22 -7.67 1.89
N LEU A 107 -14.94 -6.41 2.23
CA LEU A 107 -15.04 -5.90 3.60
C LEU A 107 -16.47 -6.05 4.15
N THR A 108 -17.47 -5.69 3.34
CA THR A 108 -18.89 -5.84 3.68
C THR A 108 -19.24 -7.31 3.92
N ALA A 109 -18.84 -8.20 3.01
CA ALA A 109 -19.09 -9.63 3.11
C ALA A 109 -18.46 -10.26 4.37
N LEU A 110 -17.26 -9.84 4.77
CA LEU A 110 -16.61 -10.31 6.00
C LEU A 110 -17.32 -9.77 7.24
N HIS A 111 -17.69 -8.48 7.22
CA HIS A 111 -18.39 -7.83 8.31
C HIS A 111 -19.77 -8.46 8.58
N GLU A 112 -20.57 -8.72 7.53
CA GLU A 112 -21.87 -9.40 7.64
C GLU A 112 -21.77 -10.82 8.22
N ARG A 113 -20.61 -11.47 8.06
CA ARG A 113 -20.31 -12.79 8.66
C ARG A 113 -19.80 -12.69 10.10
N GLY A 114 -19.70 -11.49 10.66
CA GLY A 114 -19.16 -11.26 12.00
C GLY A 114 -17.67 -11.56 12.13
N ILE A 115 -16.91 -11.52 11.03
CA ILE A 115 -15.46 -11.76 11.03
C ILE A 115 -14.76 -10.43 11.36
N PRO A 116 -13.95 -10.36 12.43
CA PRO A 116 -13.15 -9.17 12.74
C PRO A 116 -12.18 -8.82 11.61
N ILE A 117 -12.07 -7.53 11.31
CA ILE A 117 -11.21 -7.00 10.24
C ILE A 117 -10.26 -5.96 10.81
N ALA A 118 -8.98 -6.11 10.51
CA ALA A 118 -7.94 -5.13 10.84
C ALA A 118 -7.23 -4.67 9.55
N LEU A 119 -6.64 -3.49 9.61
CA LEU A 119 -5.77 -2.98 8.57
C LEU A 119 -4.31 -3.04 9.06
N ALA A 120 -3.38 -3.32 8.17
CA ALA A 120 -1.95 -3.18 8.42
C ALA A 120 -1.36 -2.32 7.30
N THR A 121 -0.54 -1.33 7.64
CA THR A 121 0.12 -0.47 6.64
C THR A 121 1.45 0.04 7.18
N SER A 122 2.42 0.22 6.30
CA SER A 122 3.71 0.86 6.61
C SER A 122 3.65 2.39 6.55
N ASN A 123 2.49 2.97 6.22
CA ASN A 123 2.32 4.41 6.20
C ASN A 123 2.35 5.00 7.61
N SER A 124 2.77 6.27 7.71
CA SER A 124 2.64 7.01 8.96
C SER A 124 1.16 7.28 9.27
N ARG A 125 0.87 7.44 10.57
CA ARG A 125 -0.49 7.78 11.06
C ARG A 125 -1.09 8.98 10.33
N SER A 126 -0.28 10.00 10.03
CA SER A 126 -0.76 11.21 9.35
C SER A 126 -1.26 10.96 7.91
N VAL A 127 -0.63 10.03 7.18
CA VAL A 127 -1.07 9.64 5.82
C VAL A 127 -2.34 8.81 5.93
N VAL A 128 -2.43 7.92 6.91
CA VAL A 128 -3.64 7.13 7.17
C VAL A 128 -4.82 8.04 7.52
N GLU A 129 -4.65 9.01 8.41
CA GLU A 129 -5.69 9.97 8.78
C GLU A 129 -6.19 10.80 7.59
N ALA A 130 -5.28 11.22 6.71
CA ALA A 130 -5.64 11.89 5.46
C ALA A 130 -6.51 10.99 4.57
N LYS A 131 -6.13 9.72 4.39
CA LYS A 131 -6.92 8.74 3.60
C LYS A 131 -8.27 8.41 4.24
N ILE A 132 -8.35 8.29 5.57
CA ILE A 132 -9.61 8.06 6.30
C ILE A 132 -10.63 9.17 5.99
N LYS A 133 -10.18 10.42 5.93
CA LYS A 133 -11.05 11.57 5.62
C LYS A 133 -11.73 11.44 4.25
N HIS A 134 -11.06 10.81 3.28
CA HIS A 134 -11.54 10.67 1.90
C HIS A 134 -12.27 9.34 1.65
N HIS A 135 -12.00 8.29 2.43
CA HIS A 135 -12.65 6.98 2.29
C HIS A 135 -13.39 6.53 3.57
N PRO A 136 -14.26 7.36 4.18
CA PRO A 136 -14.82 7.08 5.51
C PRO A 136 -15.62 5.76 5.54
N LYS A 137 -16.28 5.40 4.44
CA LYS A 137 -17.00 4.12 4.34
C LYS A 137 -16.04 2.93 4.38
N LEU A 138 -15.00 2.92 3.56
CA LEU A 138 -14.00 1.86 3.54
C LEU A 138 -13.36 1.66 4.91
N PHE A 139 -12.99 2.74 5.59
CA PHE A 139 -12.32 2.65 6.89
C PHE A 139 -13.25 2.27 8.04
N SER A 140 -14.57 2.42 7.89
CA SER A 140 -15.56 2.07 8.92
C SER A 140 -15.61 0.57 9.27
N PHE A 141 -15.04 -0.29 8.43
CA PHE A 141 -15.02 -1.75 8.63
C PHE A 141 -13.91 -2.23 9.57
N PHE A 142 -12.86 -1.43 9.82
CA PHE A 142 -11.69 -1.87 10.58
C PHE A 142 -11.85 -1.59 12.08
N SER A 143 -11.63 -2.59 12.92
CA SER A 143 -11.61 -2.43 14.37
C SER A 143 -10.28 -1.88 14.91
N THR A 144 -9.20 -2.01 14.12
CA THR A 144 -7.86 -1.51 14.44
C THR A 144 -7.03 -1.33 13.16
N ILE A 145 -6.06 -0.42 13.22
CA ILE A 145 -5.08 -0.08 12.17
C ILE A 145 -3.70 0.02 12.82
#